data_AF-A0A0G1VIJ7-F1
#
_entry.id   AF-A0A0G1VIJ7-F1
#
_cell.length_a   1.000
_cell.length_b   1.000
_cell.length_c   1.000
_cell.angle_alpha   90.00
_cell.angle_beta   90.00
_cell.angle_gamma   90.00
#
_symmetry.space_group_name_H-M   'P 1'
#
loop_
_entity.id
_entity.type
_entity.pdbx_description
1 polymer ?
#
loop_
_entity_poly.entity_id
_entity_poly.type
_entity_poly.pdbx_seq_one_letter_code
_entity_poly.pdbx_strand_id
1 'polypeptide(L)'
;MPHLKSAYKNLRKSRKIAQVNREVKESLKKLLKKPVTAASLPALYKAIDKAAKRRIFSANKAARLKSSLAKKIGKTKPATKAAK
;
A
#
# COMPACT_ATOMS: atom_id res chain seq x y z
N MET A 1 2.84 24.52 21.06
CA MET A 1 4.01 24.62 20.14
C MET A 1 5.16 23.82 20.76
N PRO A 2 6.23 23.46 20.02
CA PRO A 2 7.41 22.88 20.67
C PRO A 2 8.01 23.93 21.60
N HIS A 3 8.32 23.58 22.85
CA HIS A 3 8.94 24.50 23.81
C HIS A 3 10.43 24.17 24.07
N LEU A 4 10.89 23.01 23.60
CA LEU A 4 12.27 22.54 23.71
C LEU A 4 12.97 22.53 22.34
N LYS A 5 14.27 22.84 22.29
CA LYS A 5 15.08 22.79 21.05
C LYS A 5 15.01 21.42 20.35
N SER A 6 15.00 20.33 21.13
CA SER A 6 14.83 18.95 20.64
C SER A 6 13.47 18.73 20.00
N ALA A 7 12.40 19.30 20.56
CA ALA A 7 11.05 19.20 20.06
C ALA A 7 10.89 19.92 18.70
N TYR A 8 11.52 21.10 18.53
CA TYR A 8 11.58 21.78 17.22
C TYR A 8 12.29 20.94 16.16
N LYS A 9 13.43 20.32 16.51
CA LYS A 9 14.17 19.42 15.60
C LYS A 9 13.32 18.20 15.22
N ASN A 10 12.64 17.59 16.17
CA ASN A 10 11.75 16.45 15.92
C ASN A 10 10.57 16.82 15.02
N LEU A 11 9.99 18.01 15.21
CA LEU A 11 8.92 18.52 14.35
C LEU A 11 9.39 18.71 12.91
N ARG A 12 10.59 19.28 12.69
CA ARG A 12 11.20 19.37 11.34
C ARG A 12 11.40 18.01 10.70
N LYS A 13 11.98 17.06 11.44
CA LYS A 13 12.21 15.67 10.98
C LYS A 13 10.88 14.98 10.63
N SER A 14 9.88 15.11 11.50
CA SER A 14 8.56 14.50 11.33
C SER A 14 7.87 15.02 10.08
N ARG A 15 7.88 16.34 9.83
CA ARG A 15 7.32 16.94 8.61
C ARG A 15 7.94 16.38 7.34
N LYS A 16 9.27 16.29 7.28
CA LYS A 16 9.98 15.72 6.11
C LYS A 16 9.62 14.25 5.88
N ILE A 17 9.59 13.44 6.94
CA ILE A 17 9.22 12.02 6.85
C ILE A 17 7.74 11.87 6.43
N ALA A 18 6.86 12.70 6.97
CA ALA A 18 5.44 12.66 6.66
C ALA A 18 5.18 12.93 5.18
N GLN A 19 5.88 13.89 4.58
CA GLN A 19 5.78 14.19 3.15
C GLN A 19 6.20 13.00 2.29
N VAL A 20 7.39 12.43 2.52
CA VAL A 20 7.88 11.25 1.77
C VAL A 20 6.93 10.06 1.94
N ASN A 21 6.44 9.82 3.16
CA ASN A 21 5.50 8.74 3.42
C ASN A 21 4.16 8.96 2.72
N ARG A 22 3.71 10.21 2.58
CA ARG A 22 2.48 10.55 1.86
C ARG A 22 2.63 10.25 0.37
N GLU A 23 3.74 10.62 -0.24
CA GLU A 23 4.02 10.33 -1.66
C GLU A 23 4.03 8.82 -1.96
N VAL A 24 4.65 8.02 -1.09
CA VAL A 24 4.66 6.55 -1.22
C VAL A 24 3.25 5.98 -1.04
N LYS A 25 2.45 6.51 -0.10
CA LYS A 25 1.06 6.07 0.09
C LYS A 25 0.18 6.40 -1.11
N GLU A 26 0.30 7.60 -1.68
CA GLU A 26 -0.48 8.03 -2.83
C GLU A 26 -0.12 7.23 -4.10
N SER A 27 1.17 7.02 -4.35
CA SER A 27 1.62 6.18 -5.47
C SER A 27 1.10 4.74 -5.35
N LEU A 28 1.17 4.13 -4.16
CA LEU A 28 0.58 2.80 -3.93
C LEU A 28 -0.94 2.79 -4.09
N LYS A 29 -1.64 3.82 -3.62
CA LYS A 29 -3.10 3.94 -3.81
C LYS A 29 -3.46 4.01 -5.29
N LYS A 30 -2.70 4.76 -6.09
CA LYS A 30 -2.88 4.83 -7.55
C LYS A 30 -2.61 3.47 -8.21
N LEU A 31 -1.54 2.78 -7.81
CA LEU A 31 -1.22 1.44 -8.33
C LEU A 31 -2.31 0.41 -8.01
N LEU A 32 -2.86 0.44 -6.79
CA LEU A 32 -3.91 -0.48 -6.35
C LEU A 32 -5.29 -0.21 -7.00
N LYS A 33 -5.52 0.99 -7.54
CA LYS A 33 -6.74 1.33 -8.29
C LYS A 33 -6.73 0.77 -9.71
N LYS A 34 -5.55 0.54 -10.30
CA LYS A 34 -5.43 0.02 -11.66
C LYS A 34 -5.92 -1.44 -11.72
N PRO A 35 -6.45 -1.90 -12.86
CA PRO A 35 -6.81 -3.30 -13.04
C PRO A 35 -5.58 -4.17 -12.80
N VAL A 36 -5.72 -5.17 -11.94
CA VAL A 36 -4.63 -6.07 -11.55
C VAL A 36 -4.65 -7.25 -12.51
N THR A 37 -3.57 -7.43 -13.26
CA THR A 37 -3.35 -8.54 -14.19
C THR A 37 -2.28 -9.48 -13.63
N ALA A 38 -2.23 -10.73 -14.11
CA ALA A 38 -1.21 -11.69 -13.69
C ALA A 38 0.23 -11.15 -13.91
N ALA A 39 0.45 -10.42 -15.01
CA ALA A 39 1.74 -9.80 -15.33
C ALA A 39 2.13 -8.66 -14.38
N SER A 40 1.17 -7.90 -13.84
CA SER A 40 1.44 -6.76 -12.95
C SER A 40 1.54 -7.15 -11.47
N LEU A 41 1.16 -8.37 -11.10
CA LEU A 41 1.15 -8.87 -9.73
C LEU A 41 2.53 -8.86 -9.06
N PRO A 42 3.62 -9.33 -9.68
CA PRO A 42 4.94 -9.33 -9.06
C PRO A 42 5.44 -7.92 -8.75
N ALA A 43 5.17 -6.96 -9.64
CA ALA A 43 5.52 -5.56 -9.45
C ALA A 43 4.74 -4.93 -8.28
N LEU A 44 3.45 -5.22 -8.16
CA LEU A 44 2.62 -4.77 -7.03
C LEU A 44 3.11 -5.35 -5.70
N TYR A 45 3.45 -6.64 -5.64
CA TYR A 45 3.98 -7.27 -4.43
C TYR A 45 5.32 -6.64 -4.01
N LYS A 46 6.23 -6.42 -4.96
CA LYS A 46 7.50 -5.73 -4.69
C LYS A 46 7.29 -4.32 -4.14
N ALA A 47 6.31 -3.58 -4.65
CA ALA A 47 5.98 -2.24 -4.17
C ALA A 47 5.41 -2.28 -2.72
N ILE A 48 4.51 -3.23 -2.43
CA ILE A 48 3.93 -3.43 -1.10
C ILE A 48 5.01 -3.82 -0.08
N ASP A 49 5.87 -4.77 -0.44
CA ASP A 49 6.91 -5.28 0.46
C ASP A 49 7.99 -4.22 0.74
N LYS A 50 8.35 -3.39 -0.26
CA LYS A 50 9.22 -2.22 -0.04
C LYS A 50 8.62 -1.21 0.94
N ALA A 51 7.32 -0.95 0.84
CA ALA A 51 6.64 -0.05 1.78
C ALA A 51 6.56 -0.64 3.20
N ALA A 52 6.41 -1.95 3.33
CA ALA A 52 6.48 -2.66 4.61
C ALA A 52 7.88 -2.59 5.22
N LYS A 53 8.95 -2.84 4.44
CA LYS A 53 10.34 -2.74 4.88
C LYS A 53 10.69 -1.34 5.39
N ARG A 54 10.13 -0.31 4.76
CA ARG A 54 10.27 1.11 5.18
C ARG A 54 9.38 1.49 6.36
N ARG A 55 8.65 0.54 6.96
CA ARG A 55 7.70 0.74 8.07
C ARG A 55 6.60 1.77 7.77
N ILE A 56 6.26 1.96 6.49
CA ILE A 56 5.14 2.83 6.08
C ILE A 56 3.81 2.10 6.33
N PHE A 57 3.83 0.77 6.23
CA PHE A 57 2.76 -0.13 6.64
C PHE A 57 3.29 -1.19 7.60
N SER A 58 2.41 -1.74 8.42
CA SER A 58 2.72 -2.94 9.21
C SER A 58 2.85 -4.17 8.30
N ALA A 59 3.64 -5.15 8.74
CA ALA A 59 3.79 -6.43 8.03
C ALA A 59 2.44 -7.11 7.79
N ASN A 60 1.55 -7.10 8.80
CA ASN A 60 0.22 -7.68 8.68
C ASN A 60 -0.65 -6.96 7.65
N LYS A 61 -0.53 -5.63 7.53
CA LYS A 61 -1.24 -4.87 6.49
C LYS A 61 -0.72 -5.24 5.10
N ALA A 62 0.59 -5.41 4.94
CA ALA A 62 1.17 -5.86 3.68
C ALA A 62 0.69 -7.29 3.30
N ALA A 63 0.69 -8.22 4.25
CA ALA A 63 0.17 -9.57 4.06
C ALA A 63 -1.30 -9.57 3.63
N ARG A 64 -2.13 -8.77 4.31
CA ARG A 64 -3.55 -8.61 3.96
C ARG A 64 -3.74 -8.05 2.55
N LEU A 65 -2.95 -7.06 2.15
CA LEU A 65 -3.00 -6.50 0.80
C LEU A 65 -2.61 -7.53 -0.26
N LYS A 66 -1.54 -8.30 -0.05
CA LYS A 66 -1.14 -9.38 -0.96
C LYS A 66 -2.24 -10.44 -1.09
N SER A 67 -2.81 -10.90 0.03
CA SER A 67 -3.92 -11.85 0.04
C SER A 67 -5.15 -11.31 -0.71
N SER A 68 -5.51 -10.04 -0.48
CA SER A 68 -6.65 -9.42 -1.18
C SER A 68 -6.43 -9.31 -2.69
N LEU A 69 -5.20 -9.04 -3.14
CA LEU A 69 -4.87 -8.95 -4.57
C LEU A 69 -4.95 -10.33 -5.25
N ALA A 70 -4.39 -11.36 -4.62
CA ALA A 70 -4.49 -12.74 -5.12
C ALA A 70 -5.96 -13.18 -5.30
N LYS A 71 -6.81 -12.89 -4.30
CA LYS A 71 -8.25 -13.19 -4.36
C LYS A 71 -9.00 -12.44 -5.46
N LYS A 72 -8.51 -11.27 -5.89
CA LYS A 72 -9.15 -10.49 -6.96
C LYS A 72 -8.88 -11.09 -8.35
N ILE A 73 -7.70 -11.65 -8.58
CA ILE A 73 -7.35 -12.27 -9.87
C ILE A 73 -8.17 -13.55 -10.10
N GLY A 74 -8.42 -14.35 -9.06
CA GLY A 74 -9.24 -15.56 -9.15
C GLY A 74 -10.76 -15.32 -9.21
N LYS A 75 -11.24 -14.06 -9.12
CA LYS A 75 -12.65 -13.68 -9.16
C LYS A 75 -13.08 -13.06 -10.49
N THR A 76 -12.46 -13.45 -11.60
CA THR A 76 -13.14 -13.36 -12.90
C THR A 76 -14.42 -14.18 -12.80
N LYS A 77 -15.58 -13.50 -12.73
CA LYS A 77 -16.95 -14.04 -12.55
C LYS A 77 -17.08 -15.53 -12.92
N PRO A 78 -17.56 -16.43 -12.03
CA PRO A 78 -18.33 -17.55 -12.54
C PRO A 78 -19.54 -16.94 -13.26
N ALA A 79 -19.70 -17.25 -14.54
CA ALA A 79 -20.92 -16.94 -15.28
C ALA A 79 -22.10 -17.37 -14.41
N THR A 80 -23.04 -16.46 -14.16
CA THR A 80 -24.33 -16.75 -13.58
C THR A 80 -24.94 -17.89 -14.39
N LYS A 81 -24.94 -19.12 -13.85
CA LYS A 81 -25.72 -20.21 -14.42
C LYS A 81 -27.18 -19.81 -14.27
N ALA A 82 -27.85 -19.62 -15.40
CA ALA A 82 -29.29 -19.47 -15.47
C ALA A 82 -29.94 -20.61 -14.69
N ALA A 83 -30.74 -20.26 -13.68
CA ALA A 83 -31.69 -21.19 -13.09
C ALA A 83 -32.85 -21.32 -14.09
N LYS A 84 -33.11 -22.57 -14.45
CA LYS A 84 -34.20 -23.04 -15.29
C LYS A 84 -35.53 -22.95 -14.53
#